data_AF-A0A940P0Q0-F1
#
_entry.id   AF-A0A940P0Q0-F1
#
_cell.length_a   1.000
_cell.length_b   1.000
_cell.length_c   1.000
_cell.angle_alpha   90.00
_cell.angle_beta   90.00
_cell.angle_gamma   90.00
#
_symmetry.space_group_name_H-M   'P 1'
#
loop_
_entity.id
_entity.type
_entity.pdbx_description
1 polymer ?
#
loop_
_entity_poly.entity_id
_entity_poly.type
_entity_poly.pdbx_seq_one_letter_code
_entity_poly.pdbx_strand_id
1 'polypeptide(L)' 'VALFAHGGSGAVMFAHVLHLPFPFVLTTLPYGVCSVSVLLFESKAGGMVIPRLELFNDMAHLGEVRAEKLRFEK' A
#
# COMPACT_ATOMS: atom_id res chain seq x y z
N VAL A 1 12.58 2.63 6.38
CA VAL A 1 11.81 3.87 6.62
C VAL A 1 10.36 3.48 6.82
N ALA A 2 9.66 4.07 7.80
CA ALA A 2 8.22 3.87 7.96
C ALA A 2 7.48 5.13 7.51
N LEU A 3 6.41 4.96 6.72
CA LEU A 3 5.58 6.05 6.21
C LEU A 3 4.14 5.82 6.66
N PHE A 4 3.54 6.83 7.29
CA PHE A 4 2.14 6.82 7.73
C PHE A 4 1.33 7.74 6.82
N ALA A 5 0.29 7.20 6.19
CA ALA A 5 -0.51 7.89 5.19
C ALA A 5 -1.99 7.49 5.28
N HIS A 6 -2.85 8.31 4.68
CA HIS A 6 -4.27 7.99 4.49
C HIS A 6 -4.45 7.25 3.16
N GLY A 7 -5.61 6.64 2.94
CA GLY A 7 -5.88 5.86 1.71
C GLY A 7 -5.62 6.61 0.39
N GLY A 8 -5.87 7.93 0.35
CA GLY A 8 -5.55 8.74 -0.82
C GLY A 8 -4.05 8.90 -1.05
N SER A 9 -3.32 9.40 -0.05
CA SER A 9 -1.88 9.66 -0.18
C SER A 9 -1.04 8.38 -0.26
N GLY A 10 -1.47 7.30 0.38
CA GLY A 10 -0.86 5.97 0.22
C GLY A 10 -1.02 5.44 -1.21
N ALA A 11 -2.19 5.66 -1.84
CA ALA A 11 -2.42 5.20 -3.21
C ALA A 11 -1.58 5.99 -4.22
N VAL A 12 -1.37 7.29 -3.99
CA VAL A 12 -0.43 8.10 -4.78
C VAL A 12 1.00 7.58 -4.64
N MET A 13 1.41 7.20 -3.42
CA MET A 13 2.73 6.62 -3.18
C MET A 13 2.92 5.31 -3.94
N PHE A 14 1.97 4.37 -3.85
CA PHE A 14 2.04 3.12 -4.61
C PHE A 14 2.05 3.33 -6.12
N ALA A 15 1.20 4.23 -6.63
CA ALA A 15 1.16 4.56 -8.06
C ALA A 15 2.51 5.10 -8.54
N HIS A 16 3.14 5.99 -7.76
CA HIS A 16 4.42 6.58 -8.09
C HIS A 16 5.56 5.56 -8.03
N VAL A 17 5.70 4.85 -6.90
CA VAL A 17 6.84 3.95 -6.66
C VAL A 17 6.78 2.73 -7.58
N LEU A 18 5.60 2.14 -7.77
CA LEU A 18 5.43 0.96 -8.62
C LEU A 18 5.24 1.30 -10.11
N HIS A 19 5.25 2.59 -10.46
CA HIS A 19 4.98 3.08 -11.80
C HIS A 19 3.65 2.57 -12.39
N LEU A 20 2.59 2.57 -11.55
CA LEU A 20 1.25 2.12 -11.90
C LEU A 20 0.32 3.30 -12.16
N PRO A 21 -0.67 3.18 -13.08
CA PRO A 21 -1.71 4.19 -13.23
C PRO A 21 -2.47 4.40 -11.91
N PHE A 22 -2.62 5.64 -11.47
CA PHE A 22 -3.33 5.94 -10.22
C PHE A 22 -4.76 5.36 -10.16
N PRO A 23 -5.58 5.43 -11.23
CA PRO A 23 -6.89 4.77 -11.23
C PRO A 23 -6.83 3.24 -11.06
N PHE A 24 -5.77 2.61 -11.55
CA PHE A 24 -5.54 1.18 -11.36
C PHE A 24 -5.28 0.87 -9.89
N VAL A 25 -4.42 1.65 -9.21
CA VAL A 25 -4.15 1.47 -7.78
C VAL A 25 -5.43 1.62 -6.96
N LEU A 26 -6.24 2.65 -7.24
CA LEU A 26 -7.50 2.89 -6.50
C LEU A 26 -8.53 1.76 -6.63
N THR A 27 -8.56 1.06 -7.77
CA THR A 27 -9.61 0.07 -8.08
C THR A 27 -9.15 -1.37 -7.91
N THR A 28 -7.85 -1.64 -8.07
CA THR A 28 -7.29 -3.01 -8.14
C THR A 28 -6.38 -3.32 -6.95
N LEU A 29 -5.90 -2.31 -6.21
CA LEU A 29 -5.11 -2.47 -4.99
C LEU A 29 -5.84 -1.88 -3.77
N PRO A 30 -6.99 -2.43 -3.36
CA PRO A 30 -7.68 -1.97 -2.16
C PRO A 30 -6.89 -2.37 -0.91
N TYR A 31 -6.77 -1.45 0.04
CA TYR A 31 -6.18 -1.72 1.36
C TYR A 31 -6.95 -1.02 2.47
N GLY A 32 -6.98 -1.66 3.65
CA GLY A 32 -7.78 -1.24 4.79
C GLY A 32 -7.14 -0.13 5.61
N VAL A 33 -7.95 0.47 6.48
CA VAL A 33 -7.47 1.40 7.50
C VAL A 33 -6.51 0.68 8.45
N CYS A 34 -5.41 1.33 8.81
CA CYS A 34 -4.32 0.76 9.61
C CYS A 34 -3.65 -0.48 9.00
N SER A 35 -3.85 -0.76 7.70
CA SER A 35 -3.11 -1.84 7.03
C SER A 35 -1.63 -1.51 6.89
N VAL A 36 -0.79 -2.55 6.96
CA VAL A 36 0.66 -2.47 6.82
C VAL A 36 1.07 -3.06 5.49
N SER A 37 1.94 -2.37 4.75
CA SER A 37 2.53 -2.86 3.51
C SER A 37 4.04 -2.65 3.54
N VAL A 38 4.79 -3.57 2.94
CA VAL A 38 6.25 -3.55 2.91
C VAL A 38 6.71 -3.46 1.45
N LEU A 39 7.47 -2.41 1.16
CA LEU A 39 8.16 -2.21 -0.11
C LEU A 39 9.65 -2.46 0.09
N LEU A 40 10.17 -3.41 -0.67
CA LEU A 40 11.55 -3.82 -0.65
C LEU A 40 12.29 -3.25 -1.85
N PHE A 41 13.42 -2.60 -1.56
CA PHE A 41 14.33 -2.01 -2.53
C PHE A 41 15.69 -2.73 -2.44
N GLU A 42 15.77 -3.92 -3.01
CA GLU A 42 17.03 -4.65 -3.07
C GLU A 42 17.93 -4.07 -4.16
N SER A 43 19.11 -3.59 -3.75
CA SER A 43 20.15 -3.15 -4.68
C SER A 43 21.34 -4.11 -4.62
N LYS A 44 21.90 -4.40 -5.78
CA LYS A 44 23.31 -4.79 -5.91
C LYS A 44 24.08 -3.55 -6.32
N ALA A 45 25.29 -3.34 -5.77
CA ALA A 45 26.11 -2.18 -6.07
C ALA A 45 26.20 -1.94 -7.60
N GLY A 46 25.79 -0.74 -8.04
CA GLY A 46 25.77 -0.33 -9.46
C GLY A 46 24.60 -0.85 -10.29
N GLY A 47 23.65 -1.58 -9.70
CA GLY A 47 22.49 -2.15 -10.40
C GLY A 47 21.22 -1.32 -10.29
N MET A 48 20.32 -1.51 -11.26
CA MET A 48 18.95 -1.01 -11.21
C MET A 48 18.20 -1.61 -10.02
N VAL A 49 17.44 -0.78 -9.31
CA VAL A 49 16.58 -1.22 -8.20
C VAL A 49 15.15 -1.31 -8.69
N ILE A 50 14.56 -2.50 -8.61
CA ILE A 50 13.14 -2.72 -8.91
C ILE A 50 12.40 -2.77 -7.57
N PRO A 51 11.46 -1.84 -7.30
CA PRO A 51 10.67 -1.89 -6.07
C PRO A 51 9.79 -3.14 -6.08
N ARG A 52 9.82 -3.91 -4.99
CA ARG A 52 8.97 -5.09 -4.81
C ARG A 52 8.02 -4.89 -3.66
N LEU A 53 6.75 -5.14 -3.89
CA LEU A 53 5.74 -5.20 -2.83
C LEU A 53 5.83 -6.58 -2.17
N GLU A 54 6.52 -6.64 -1.04
CA GLU A 54 6.79 -7.89 -0.31
C GLU A 54 5.60 -8.29 0.56
N LEU A 55 4.93 -7.28 1.14
CA LEU A 55 3.70 -7.45 1.91
C LEU A 55 2.73 -6.36 1.49
N PHE A 56 1.46 -6.73 1.31
CA PHE A 56 0.42 -5.78 0.95
C PHE A 56 -0.81 -5.98 1.82
N ASN A 57 -1.33 -4.87 2.34
CA ASN A 57 -2.58 -4.84 3.09
C ASN A 57 -2.62 -5.81 4.28
N ASP A 58 -1.51 -5.96 5.00
CA ASP A 58 -1.49 -6.79 6.20
C ASP A 58 -2.22 -6.10 7.34
N MET A 59 -3.20 -6.81 7.88
CA MET A 59 -4.06 -6.36 8.97
C MET A 59 -4.04 -7.37 10.13
N ALA A 60 -3.16 -8.38 10.10
CA ALA A 60 -3.14 -9.45 11.11
C ALA A 60 -2.93 -8.93 12.54
N HIS A 61 -2.15 -7.85 12.68
CA HIS A 61 -1.90 -7.19 13.97
C HIS A 61 -3.16 -6.58 14.62
N LEU A 62 -4.24 -6.41 13.85
CA LEU A 62 -5.51 -5.91 14.36
C LEU A 62 -6.34 -7.02 15.05
N GLY A 63 -5.97 -8.30 14.95
CA GLY A 63 -6.70 -9.42 15.54
C GLY A 63 -8.06 -9.65 14.86
N GLU A 64 -9.13 -9.90 15.63
CA GLU A 64 -10.50 -10.01 15.11
C GLU A 64 -11.09 -8.62 14.81
N VAL A 65 -10.49 -7.85 13.91
CA VAL A 65 -11.13 -6.61 13.45
C VAL A 65 -12.26 -6.94 12.46
N ARG A 66 -13.48 -6.62 12.89
CA ARG A 66 -14.68 -6.57 12.05
C ARG A 66 -14.37 -5.70 10.84
N ALA A 67 -14.56 -6.23 9.64
CA ALA A 67 -14.53 -5.44 8.41
C ALA A 67 -15.49 -4.26 8.58
N GLU A 68 -14.96 -3.06 8.81
CA GLU A 68 -15.78 -1.87 8.84
C GLU A 68 -16.35 -1.69 7.44
N LYS A 69 -17.68 -1.56 7.35
CA LYS A 69 -18.32 -1.16 6.10
C LYS A 69 -17.77 0.21 5.73
N LEU A 70 -17.14 0.31 4.56
CA LEU A 70 -16.81 1.58 3.92
C LEU A 70 -18.11 2.39 3.84
N ARG A 71 -18.25 3.40 4.71
CA ARG A 71 -19.39 4.32 4.68
C ARG A 71 -19.07 5.40 3.67
N PHE A 72 -19.70 5.32 2.51
CA PHE A 72 -19.66 6.38 1.49
C PHE A 72 -20.76 7.44 1.70
N GLU A 73 -21.50 7.33 2.79
CA GLU A 73 -22.52 8.31 3.18
C GLU A 73 -21.84 9.52 3.84
N LYS A 74 -22.25 10.71 3.39
CA LYS A 74 -21.74 12.00 3.82
C LYS A 74 -22.29 12.41 5.18
#